data_AF-A0A945CD25-F1
#
_entry.id   AF-A0A945CD25-F1
#
_cell.length_a   1.000
_cell.length_b   1.000
_cell.length_c   1.000
_cell.angle_alpha   90.00
_cell.angle_beta   90.00
_cell.angle_gamma   90.00
#
_symmetry.space_group_name_H-M   'P 1'
#
loop_
_entity.id
_entity.type
_entity.pdbx_description
1 polymer ?
#
loop_
_entity_poly.entity_id
_entity_poly.type
_entity_poly.pdbx_seq_one_letter_code
_entity_poly.pdbx_strand_id
1 'polypeptide(L)'
;IELEIDFLSHYDVGDLPKSTIHGDLFRDNVLFLNEKRPSFIDFYYACEEVLVFDIAIALNDWCIYADGAIDKNKLTEFIEGYETERPLTKEERVYLPVALRWAALRFYISRLEHIHSNPSAEILAAKNPNQFKNILIDRQVTEYSF
;
A
#
# COMPACT_ATOMS: atom_id res chain seq x y z
N ILE A 1 3.70 -5.17 -16.58
CA ILE A 1 2.62 -5.81 -15.79
C ILE A 1 2.87 -7.31 -15.74
N GLU A 2 2.91 -8.03 -16.86
CA GLU A 2 3.19 -9.48 -16.89
C GLU A 2 4.48 -9.88 -16.15
N LEU A 3 5.61 -9.22 -16.43
CA LEU A 3 6.88 -9.46 -15.72
C LEU A 3 6.78 -9.21 -14.21
N GLU A 4 5.94 -8.26 -13.78
CA GLU A 4 5.76 -7.99 -12.36
C GLU A 4 4.89 -9.07 -11.70
N ILE A 5 3.81 -9.49 -12.37
CA ILE A 5 2.96 -10.60 -11.91
C ILE A 5 3.80 -11.87 -11.78
N ASP A 6 4.62 -12.17 -12.79
CA ASP A 6 5.53 -13.31 -12.77
C ASP A 6 6.51 -13.20 -11.60
N PHE A 7 7.22 -12.08 -11.44
CA PHE A 7 8.11 -11.85 -10.29
C PHE A 7 7.40 -12.09 -8.95
N LEU A 8 6.23 -11.48 -8.75
CA LEU A 8 5.48 -11.56 -7.49
C LEU A 8 4.92 -12.95 -7.22
N SER A 9 4.62 -13.74 -8.27
CA SER A 9 4.13 -15.12 -8.13
C SER A 9 5.16 -16.09 -7.51
N HIS A 10 6.44 -15.70 -7.51
CA HIS A 10 7.52 -16.48 -6.90
C HIS A 10 7.68 -16.22 -5.39
N TYR A 11 6.89 -15.32 -4.81
CA TYR A 11 6.94 -14.99 -3.38
C TYR A 11 5.69 -15.50 -2.68
N ASP A 12 5.89 -16.42 -1.73
CA ASP A 12 4.85 -16.92 -0.84
C ASP A 12 4.84 -16.12 0.47
N VAL A 13 3.64 -15.88 0.98
CA VAL A 13 3.42 -15.26 2.28
C VAL A 13 3.66 -16.23 3.44
N GLY A 14 3.68 -17.54 3.20
CA GLY A 14 3.97 -18.56 4.20
C GLY A 14 3.17 -18.39 5.50
N ASP A 15 3.89 -18.41 6.64
CA ASP A 15 3.33 -18.27 7.99
C ASP A 15 3.33 -16.82 8.51
N LEU A 16 3.39 -15.82 7.61
CA LEU A 16 3.32 -14.41 8.02
C LEU A 16 2.04 -14.13 8.82
N PRO A 17 2.09 -13.29 9.87
CA PRO A 17 0.94 -13.03 10.74
C PRO A 17 -0.28 -12.51 9.97
N LYS A 18 -1.44 -13.13 10.23
CA LYS A 18 -2.73 -12.77 9.65
C LYS A 18 -3.68 -12.21 10.68
N SER A 19 -4.51 -11.26 10.28
CA SER A 19 -5.62 -10.72 11.06
C SER A 19 -6.55 -9.95 10.13
N THR A 20 -7.57 -9.30 10.68
CA THR A 20 -8.35 -8.30 9.95
C THR A 20 -7.46 -7.12 9.56
N ILE A 21 -7.40 -6.82 8.27
CA ILE A 21 -6.80 -5.61 7.70
C ILE A 21 -7.89 -4.65 7.19
N HIS A 22 -7.56 -3.37 7.03
CA HIS A 22 -8.44 -2.41 6.37
C HIS A 22 -8.52 -2.64 4.86
N GLY A 23 -7.39 -2.98 4.23
CA GLY A 23 -7.33 -3.30 2.80
C GLY A 23 -7.43 -2.09 1.86
N ASP A 24 -7.51 -0.88 2.41
CA ASP A 24 -7.60 0.39 1.67
C ASP A 24 -7.19 1.61 2.53
N LEU A 25 -6.15 1.47 3.36
CA LEU A 25 -5.77 2.47 4.37
C LEU A 25 -5.02 3.70 3.79
N PHE A 26 -5.70 4.44 2.91
CA PHE A 26 -5.23 5.69 2.33
C PHE A 26 -5.49 6.89 3.24
N ARG A 27 -4.78 8.01 3.00
CA ARG A 27 -4.94 9.26 3.77
C ARG A 27 -6.36 9.82 3.75
N ASP A 28 -7.09 9.64 2.64
CA ASP A 28 -8.49 10.07 2.50
C ASP A 28 -9.46 9.22 3.36
N ASN A 29 -9.05 8.03 3.79
CA ASN A 29 -9.81 7.13 4.67
C ASN A 29 -9.49 7.32 6.16
N VAL A 30 -8.71 8.35 6.52
CA VAL A 30 -8.38 8.69 7.91
C VAL A 30 -8.75 10.13 8.22
N LEU A 31 -9.70 10.29 9.16
CA LEU A 31 -10.19 11.59 9.60
C LEU A 31 -9.54 11.98 10.93
N PHE A 32 -9.08 13.22 11.04
CA PHE A 32 -8.56 13.78 12.29
C PHE A 32 -9.55 14.79 12.87
N LEU A 33 -10.23 14.41 13.95
CA LEU A 33 -11.08 15.35 14.70
C LEU A 33 -10.24 16.04 15.77
N ASN A 34 -10.12 17.37 15.68
CA ASN A 34 -9.39 18.22 16.63
C ASN A 34 -7.94 17.78 16.88
N GLU A 35 -7.27 17.28 15.83
CA GLU A 35 -5.84 16.90 15.77
C GLU A 35 -5.37 15.83 16.77
N LYS A 36 -6.27 15.20 17.56
CA LYS A 36 -5.85 14.35 18.69
C LYS A 36 -6.03 12.85 18.47
N ARG A 37 -6.96 12.43 17.61
CA ARG A 37 -7.24 11.01 17.37
C ARG A 37 -7.61 10.76 15.91
N PRO A 38 -6.96 9.80 15.23
CA PRO A 38 -7.40 9.34 13.93
C PRO A 38 -8.69 8.53 14.08
N SER A 39 -9.62 8.72 13.15
CA SER A 39 -10.80 7.89 12.94
C SER A 39 -10.72 7.28 11.55
N PHE A 40 -10.83 5.96 11.49
CA PHE A 40 -10.76 5.20 10.24
C PHE A 40 -12.17 5.00 9.68
N ILE A 41 -12.33 5.11 8.37
CA ILE A 41 -13.59 4.95 7.65
C ILE A 41 -13.41 4.08 6.41
N ASP A 42 -14.50 3.73 5.73
CA ASP A 42 -14.48 2.96 4.46
C ASP A 42 -13.85 1.56 4.57
N PHE A 43 -14.45 0.72 5.41
CA PHE A 43 -14.05 -0.68 5.61
C PHE A 43 -14.58 -1.64 4.53
N TYR A 44 -14.96 -1.15 3.34
CA TYR A 44 -15.55 -2.01 2.30
C TYR A 44 -14.59 -3.13 1.84
N TYR A 45 -13.29 -2.86 1.85
CA TYR A 45 -12.23 -3.82 1.49
C TYR A 45 -11.63 -4.56 2.68
N ALA A 46 -12.18 -4.39 3.89
CA ALA A 46 -11.65 -5.05 5.06
C ALA A 46 -11.85 -6.57 4.96
N CYS A 47 -10.80 -7.32 5.26
CA CYS A 47 -10.79 -8.78 5.19
C CYS A 47 -9.75 -9.38 6.14
N GLU A 48 -9.81 -10.69 6.36
CA GLU A 48 -8.72 -11.42 7.02
C GLU A 48 -7.60 -11.68 6.02
N GLU A 49 -6.41 -11.18 6.29
CA GLU A 49 -5.25 -11.29 5.40
C GLU A 49 -3.94 -11.07 6.19
N VAL A 50 -2.79 -11.26 5.54
CA VAL A 50 -1.48 -10.95 6.10
C VAL A 50 -1.35 -9.46 6.43
N LEU A 51 -0.97 -9.17 7.67
CA LEU A 51 -0.91 -7.81 8.23
C LEU A 51 0.01 -6.85 7.45
N VAL A 52 1.11 -7.38 6.90
CA VAL A 52 2.11 -6.58 6.15
C VAL A 52 1.51 -5.89 4.91
N PHE A 53 0.42 -6.43 4.35
CA PHE A 53 -0.23 -5.81 3.20
C PHE A 53 -0.88 -4.48 3.57
N ASP A 54 -1.51 -4.36 4.74
CA ASP A 54 -2.13 -3.08 5.16
C ASP A 54 -1.08 -2.01 5.42
N ILE A 55 0.08 -2.41 5.98
CA ILE A 55 1.26 -1.55 6.13
C ILE A 55 1.75 -1.09 4.75
N ALA A 56 1.91 -2.00 3.81
CA ALA A 56 2.37 -1.67 2.45
C ALA A 56 1.40 -0.73 1.71
N ILE A 57 0.09 -0.90 1.90
CA ILE A 57 -0.93 0.01 1.35
C ILE A 57 -0.74 1.42 1.91
N ALA A 58 -0.61 1.55 3.23
CA ALA A 58 -0.39 2.84 3.88
C ALA A 58 0.93 3.47 3.42
N LEU A 59 2.05 2.75 3.44
CA LEU A 59 3.34 3.28 3.02
C LEU A 59 3.34 3.81 1.57
N ASN A 60 2.62 3.14 0.66
CA ASN A 60 2.49 3.56 -0.74
C ASN A 60 1.68 4.85 -0.94
N ASP A 61 1.00 5.38 0.09
CA ASP A 61 0.28 6.65 0.00
C ASP A 61 0.79 7.70 0.99
N TRP A 62 1.07 7.30 2.23
CA TRP A 62 1.48 8.19 3.31
C TRP A 62 2.94 8.63 3.20
N CYS A 63 3.81 7.73 2.71
CA CYS A 63 5.26 7.86 2.77
C CYS A 63 5.89 8.10 1.39
N ILE A 64 5.21 8.85 0.51
CA ILE A 64 5.70 9.15 -0.84
C ILE A 64 5.76 10.66 -1.14
N TYR A 65 6.63 11.03 -2.07
CA TYR A 65 6.60 12.32 -2.76
C TYR A 65 5.55 12.34 -3.88
N ALA A 66 5.30 13.52 -4.44
CA ALA A 66 4.28 13.71 -5.47
C ALA A 66 4.54 12.91 -6.77
N ASP A 67 5.79 12.55 -7.04
CA ASP A 67 6.21 11.74 -8.17
C ASP A 67 6.09 10.22 -7.93
N GLY A 68 5.78 9.80 -6.69
CA GLY A 68 5.66 8.40 -6.28
C GLY A 68 6.93 7.81 -5.64
N ALA A 69 8.02 8.57 -5.58
CA ALA A 69 9.24 8.15 -4.90
C ALA A 69 9.02 8.03 -3.39
N ILE A 70 9.65 7.05 -2.74
CA ILE A 70 9.52 6.91 -1.28
C ILE A 70 10.18 8.07 -0.55
N ASP A 71 9.47 8.62 0.41
CA ASP A 71 10.04 9.47 1.44
C ASP A 71 10.57 8.55 2.55
N LYS A 72 11.89 8.32 2.54
CA LYS A 72 12.55 7.41 3.50
C LYS A 72 12.41 7.89 4.95
N ASN A 73 12.27 9.18 5.21
CA ASN A 73 12.08 9.68 6.56
C ASN A 73 10.69 9.29 7.07
N LYS A 74 9.65 9.55 6.27
CA LYS A 74 8.28 9.14 6.61
C LYS A 74 8.12 7.64 6.70
N LEU A 75 8.83 6.88 5.86
CA LEU A 75 8.86 5.42 5.92
C LEU A 75 9.36 4.96 7.30
N THR A 76 10.50 5.49 7.75
CA THR A 76 11.06 5.19 9.08
C THR A 76 10.11 5.59 10.19
N GLU A 77 9.60 6.83 10.19
CA GLU A 77 8.67 7.32 11.22
C GLU A 77 7.38 6.49 11.28
N PHE A 78 6.84 6.08 10.13
CA PHE A 78 5.64 5.23 10.07
C PHE A 78 5.91 3.86 10.69
N ILE A 79 7.02 3.21 10.32
CA ILE A 79 7.38 1.89 10.85
C ILE A 79 7.65 1.98 12.35
N GLU A 80 8.44 2.95 12.80
CA GLU A 80 8.71 3.18 14.23
C GLU A 80 7.40 3.39 15.01
N GLY A 81 6.47 4.18 14.45
CA GLY A 81 5.15 4.41 15.03
C GLY A 81 4.32 3.13 15.14
N TYR A 82 4.26 2.33 14.07
CA TYR A 82 3.54 1.05 14.05
C TYR A 82 4.10 0.07 15.08
N GLU A 83 5.43 0.02 15.21
CA GLU A 83 6.11 -0.91 16.12
C GLU A 83 5.98 -0.57 17.60
N THR A 84 5.47 0.61 17.94
CA THR A 84 5.10 0.93 19.34
C THR A 84 3.91 0.09 19.83
N GLU A 85 3.02 -0.30 18.93
CA GLU A 85 1.85 -1.14 19.22
C GLU A 85 2.10 -2.61 18.86
N ARG A 86 2.78 -2.87 17.73
CA ARG A 86 3.07 -4.22 17.25
C ARG A 86 4.44 -4.30 16.55
N PRO A 87 5.44 -4.94 17.17
CA PRO A 87 6.72 -5.21 16.53
C PRO A 87 6.56 -6.07 15.28
N LEU A 88 7.27 -5.73 14.20
CA LEU A 88 7.35 -6.55 13.00
C LEU A 88 8.29 -7.73 13.24
N THR A 89 7.86 -8.90 12.80
CA THR A 89 8.73 -10.08 12.74
C THR A 89 9.83 -9.88 11.70
N LYS A 90 10.90 -10.67 11.81
CA LYS A 90 11.99 -10.65 10.83
C LYS A 90 11.48 -11.00 9.43
N GLU A 91 10.56 -11.96 9.35
CA GLU A 91 9.94 -12.44 8.13
C GLU A 91 9.09 -11.34 7.48
N GLU A 92 8.33 -10.57 8.28
CA GLU A 92 7.58 -9.41 7.77
C GLU A 92 8.51 -8.32 7.20
N ARG A 93 9.62 -8.01 7.89
CA ARG A 93 10.60 -7.03 7.39
C ARG A 93 11.21 -7.45 6.05
N VAL A 94 11.55 -8.74 5.93
CA VAL A 94 12.08 -9.32 4.69
C VAL A 94 11.04 -9.27 3.57
N TYR A 95 9.76 -9.50 3.90
CA TYR A 95 8.67 -9.53 2.91
C TYR A 95 8.14 -8.14 2.54
N LEU A 96 8.31 -7.13 3.39
CA LEU A 96 7.73 -5.79 3.19
C LEU A 96 8.08 -5.14 1.83
N PRO A 97 9.30 -5.22 1.29
CA PRO A 97 9.60 -4.76 -0.07
C PRO A 97 8.71 -5.40 -1.16
N VAL A 98 8.40 -6.69 -0.99
CA VAL A 98 7.54 -7.45 -1.91
C VAL A 98 6.07 -7.04 -1.71
N ALA A 99 5.62 -6.87 -0.46
CA ALA A 99 4.29 -6.37 -0.16
C ALA A 99 4.02 -4.97 -0.73
N LEU A 100 5.02 -4.07 -0.69
CA LEU A 100 4.96 -2.74 -1.31
C LEU A 100 4.68 -2.82 -2.81
N ARG A 101 5.32 -3.76 -3.50
CA ARG A 101 5.12 -3.99 -4.95
C ARG A 101 3.75 -4.60 -5.22
N TRP A 102 3.34 -5.59 -4.45
CA TRP A 102 1.99 -6.17 -4.51
C TRP A 102 0.90 -5.12 -4.37
N ALA A 103 0.97 -4.28 -3.33
CA ALA A 103 -0.01 -3.23 -3.09
C ALA A 103 -0.01 -2.20 -4.24
N ALA A 104 1.17 -1.78 -4.71
CA ALA A 104 1.26 -0.83 -5.81
C ALA A 104 0.67 -1.39 -7.13
N LEU A 105 0.95 -2.65 -7.44
CA LEU A 105 0.38 -3.33 -8.60
C LEU A 105 -1.14 -3.48 -8.50
N ARG A 106 -1.66 -3.91 -7.34
CA ARG A 106 -3.11 -4.06 -7.09
C ARG A 106 -3.86 -2.77 -7.41
N PHE A 107 -3.41 -1.65 -6.88
CA PHE A 107 -4.08 -0.37 -7.11
C PHE A 107 -3.86 0.18 -8.52
N TYR A 108 -2.71 -0.12 -9.15
CA TYR A 108 -2.52 0.22 -10.56
C TYR A 108 -3.55 -0.51 -11.44
N ILE A 109 -3.68 -1.83 -11.27
CA ILE A 109 -4.64 -2.65 -12.04
C ILE A 109 -6.08 -2.21 -11.74
N SER A 110 -6.45 -2.04 -10.47
CA SER A 110 -7.80 -1.60 -10.08
C SER A 110 -8.20 -0.28 -10.76
N ARG A 111 -7.29 0.70 -10.82
CA ARG A 111 -7.56 1.98 -11.50
C ARG A 111 -7.66 1.83 -13.02
N LEU A 112 -6.85 0.95 -13.62
CA LEU A 112 -6.97 0.62 -15.05
C LEU A 112 -8.31 -0.05 -15.36
N GLU A 113 -8.72 -1.03 -14.56
CA GLU A 113 -10.01 -1.72 -14.70
C GLU A 113 -11.18 -0.76 -14.55
N HIS A 114 -11.12 0.16 -13.58
CA HIS A 114 -12.16 1.17 -13.38
C HIS A 114 -12.34 2.06 -14.63
N ILE A 115 -11.24 2.53 -15.22
CA ILE A 115 -11.25 3.34 -16.45
C ILE A 115 -11.75 2.52 -17.64
N HIS A 116 -11.33 1.26 -17.77
CA HIS A 116 -11.74 0.40 -18.87
C HIS A 116 -13.23 0.04 -18.80
N SER A 117 -13.74 -0.24 -17.60
CA SER A 117 -15.12 -0.69 -17.38
C SER A 117 -16.14 0.45 -17.38
N ASN A 118 -15.70 1.69 -17.10
CA ASN A 118 -16.56 2.87 -17.06
C ASN A 118 -16.02 4.01 -17.94
N PRO A 119 -16.00 3.85 -19.28
CA PRO A 119 -15.48 4.88 -20.18
C PRO A 119 -16.29 6.19 -20.14
N SER A 120 -17.50 6.17 -19.59
CA SER A 120 -18.37 7.34 -19.39
C SER A 120 -18.40 7.88 -17.95
N ALA A 121 -17.65 7.30 -17.01
CA ALA A 121 -17.49 7.92 -15.70
C ALA A 121 -16.85 9.30 -15.89
N GLU A 122 -17.37 10.33 -15.20
CA GLU A 122 -16.81 11.69 -15.30
C GLU A 122 -15.31 11.62 -15.06
N ILE A 123 -14.52 12.04 -16.05
CA ILE A 123 -13.04 12.03 -16.04
C ILE A 123 -12.47 12.69 -14.77
N LEU A 124 -13.25 13.60 -14.15
CA LEU A 124 -12.92 14.31 -12.92
C LEU A 124 -12.96 13.45 -11.64
N ALA A 125 -13.67 12.32 -11.63
CA ALA A 125 -13.79 11.43 -10.46
C ALA A 125 -12.80 10.25 -10.48
N ALA A 126 -12.24 9.89 -11.64
CA ALA A 126 -11.36 8.74 -11.78
C ALA A 126 -9.93 9.04 -11.30
N LYS A 127 -9.44 8.29 -10.29
CA LYS A 127 -8.05 8.42 -9.82
C LYS A 127 -7.07 8.03 -10.94
N ASN A 128 -6.07 8.88 -11.22
CA ASN A 128 -5.07 8.64 -12.27
C ASN A 128 -4.28 7.33 -12.02
N PRO A 129 -4.30 6.34 -12.93
CA PRO A 129 -3.59 5.07 -12.75
C PRO A 129 -2.07 5.24 -12.78
N ASN A 130 -1.54 6.28 -13.46
CA ASN A 130 -0.11 6.50 -13.55
C ASN A 130 0.55 6.81 -12.19
N GLN A 131 -0.23 7.27 -11.20
CA GLN A 131 0.29 7.45 -9.84
C GLN A 131 0.83 6.11 -9.30
N PHE A 132 0.02 5.05 -9.33
CA PHE A 132 0.44 3.73 -8.84
C PHE A 132 1.43 3.03 -9.77
N LYS A 133 1.40 3.33 -11.06
CA LYS A 133 2.47 2.91 -11.98
C LYS A 133 3.82 3.47 -11.55
N ASN A 134 3.91 4.77 -11.24
CA ASN A 134 5.16 5.40 -10.83
C ASN A 134 5.62 4.88 -9.46
N ILE A 135 4.71 4.73 -8.51
CA ILE A 135 5.01 4.11 -7.21
C ILE A 135 5.59 2.70 -7.42
N LEU A 136 4.97 1.87 -8.27
CA LEU A 136 5.46 0.53 -8.57
C LEU A 136 6.87 0.55 -9.18
N ILE A 137 7.14 1.44 -10.14
CA ILE A 137 8.47 1.60 -10.74
C ILE A 137 9.50 1.97 -9.66
N ASP A 138 9.15 2.89 -8.75
CA ASP A 138 10.04 3.24 -7.63
C ASP A 138 10.27 2.04 -6.70
N ARG A 139 9.22 1.26 -6.39
CA ARG A 139 9.35 0.06 -5.53
C ARG A 139 10.27 -1.00 -6.13
N GLN A 140 10.38 -1.07 -7.46
CA GLN A 140 11.21 -2.05 -8.17
C GLN A 140 12.71 -1.76 -8.07
N VAL A 141 13.09 -0.49 -7.91
CA VAL A 141 14.50 -0.05 -7.92
C VAL A 141 14.98 0.46 -6.57
N THR A 142 14.07 0.71 -5.62
CA THR A 142 14.41 1.19 -4.28
C THR A 142 14.96 0.05 -3.42
N GLU A 143 16.11 0.29 -2.83
CA GLU A 143 16.66 -0.55 -1.76
C GLU A 143 16.11 -0.10 -0.40
N TYR A 144 15.62 -1.08 0.38
CA TYR A 144 15.09 -0.87 1.72
C TYR A 144 16.02 -1.49 2.76
N SER A 145 16.17 -0.80 3.88
CA SER A 145 16.77 -1.32 5.11
C SER A 145 15.74 -1.18 6.22
N PHE A 146 14.92 -2.22 6.39
CA PHE A 146 13.96 -2.35 7.49
C PHE A 146 14.60 -3.01 8.70
#